data_AF-A0A484F6W4-F1
#
_entry.id   AF-A0A484F6W4-F1
#
_cell.length_a   1.000
_cell.length_b   1.000
_cell.length_c   1.000
_cell.angle_alpha   90.00
_cell.angle_beta   90.00
_cell.angle_gamma   90.00
#
_symmetry.space_group_name_H-M   'P 1'
#
loop_
_entity.id
_entity.type
_entity.pdbx_description
1 polymer ?
#
loop_
_entity_poly.entity_id
_entity_poly.type
_entity_poly.pdbx_seq_one_letter_code
_entity_poly.pdbx_strand_id
1 'polypeptide(L)' 'MAILRTSDIRKMSADERIDEIKKLNDELIRERALTSAGGAPENPGRIGEIKRTIARIKTIQVEMKDNS' A
#
# COMPACT_ATOMS: atom_id res chain seq x y z
N MET A 1 12.07 0.75 -3.57
CA MET A 1 12.05 -0.41 -2.67
C MET A 1 10.60 -0.82 -2.40
N ALA A 2 10.34 -2.04 -1.93
CA ALA A 2 8.99 -2.47 -1.58
C ALA A 2 8.79 -2.29 -0.07
N ILE A 3 7.71 -1.60 0.33
CA ILE A 3 7.36 -1.38 1.75
C ILE A 3 7.09 -2.73 2.44
N LEU A 4 6.46 -3.67 1.72
CA LEU A 4 6.21 -5.04 2.17
C LEU A 4 6.67 -6.05 1.12
N ARG A 5 7.33 -7.13 1.57
CA ARG A 5 7.68 -8.26 0.70
C ARG A 5 6.47 -9.17 0.49
N THR A 6 6.43 -9.86 -0.65
CA THR A 6 5.36 -10.81 -0.99
C THR A 6 5.23 -11.91 0.06
N SER A 7 6.34 -12.41 0.61
CA SER A 7 6.34 -13.43 1.67
C SER A 7 5.60 -13.00 2.92
N ASP A 8 5.68 -11.72 3.26
CA ASP A 8 5.11 -11.17 4.49
C ASP A 8 3.61 -10.97 4.31
N ILE A 9 3.19 -10.47 3.15
CA ILE A 9 1.77 -10.31 2.79
C ILE A 9 1.05 -11.67 2.77
N ARG A 10 1.71 -12.73 2.28
CA ARG A 10 1.13 -14.08 2.27
C ARG A 10 0.96 -14.69 3.66
N LYS A 11 1.70 -14.22 4.67
CA LYS A 11 1.57 -14.65 6.07
C LYS A 11 0.46 -13.91 6.83
N MET A 12 0.04 -12.75 6.34
CA MET A 12 -1.08 -11.99 6.91
C MET A 12 -2.40 -12.75 6.74
N SER A 13 -3.35 -12.55 7.64
CA SER A 13 -4.75 -12.94 7.45
C SER A 13 -5.43 -12.05 6.39
N ALA A 14 -6.64 -12.44 5.94
CA ALA A 14 -7.42 -11.63 5.02
C ALA A 14 -7.74 -10.24 5.61
N ASP A 15 -8.13 -10.19 6.89
CA ASP A 15 -8.42 -8.93 7.61
C ASP A 15 -7.17 -8.05 7.75
N GLU A 16 -6.02 -8.65 8.07
CA GLU A 16 -4.75 -7.92 8.17
C GLU A 16 -4.36 -7.28 6.84
N ARG A 17 -4.60 -7.98 5.71
CA ARG A 17 -4.37 -7.41 4.37
C ARG A 17 -5.30 -6.25 4.07
N ILE A 18 -6.57 -6.34 4.47
CA ILE A 18 -7.56 -5.27 4.29
C ILE A 18 -7.15 -4.04 5.10
N ASP A 19 -6.76 -4.23 6.35
CA ASP A 19 -6.36 -3.13 7.23
C ASP A 19 -5.03 -2.52 6.78
N GLU A 20 -4.10 -3.32 6.26
CA GLU A 20 -2.87 -2.80 5.66
C GLU A 20 -3.14 -1.96 4.41
N ILE A 21 -4.09 -2.38 3.56
CA ILE A 21 -4.54 -1.56 2.42
C ILE A 21 -5.12 -0.23 2.91
N LYS A 22 -5.93 -0.21 3.97
CA LYS A 22 -6.49 1.03 4.52
C LYS A 22 -5.39 1.98 4.98
N LYS A 23 -4.44 1.48 5.79
CA LYS A 23 -3.29 2.26 6.28
C LYS A 23 -2.47 2.88 5.14
N LEU A 24 -2.19 2.09 4.09
CA LEU A 24 -1.46 2.56 2.91
C LEU A 24 -2.25 3.61 2.12
N ASN A 25 -3.58 3.53 2.06
CA ASN A 25 -4.40 4.56 1.43
C ASN A 25 -4.39 5.87 2.23
N ASP A 26 -4.48 5.80 3.56
CA ASP A 26 -4.39 6.99 4.42
C ASP A 26 -3.03 7.69 4.25
N GLU A 27 -1.96 6.91 4.15
CA GLU A 27 -0.63 7.44 3.86
C GLU A 27 -0.57 8.08 2.47
N LEU A 28 -1.13 7.44 1.45
CA LEU A 28 -1.20 7.99 0.10
C LEU A 28 -1.93 9.33 0.05
N ILE A 29 -2.99 9.51 0.85
CA ILE A 29 -3.74 10.76 0.95
C ILE A 29 -2.85 11.86 1.56
N ARG A 30 -2.11 11.56 2.63
CA ARG A 30 -1.18 12.52 3.26
C ARG A 30 -0.07 12.96 2.31
N GLU A 31 0.57 12.01 1.63
CA GLU A 31 1.64 12.29 0.65
C GLU A 31 1.13 13.16 -0.51
N ARG A 32 -0.10 12.91 -0.98
CA ARG A 32 -0.75 13.74 -2.00
C ARG A 32 -1.05 15.14 -1.50
N ALA A 33 -1.55 15.28 -0.27
CA ALA A 33 -1.84 16.58 0.31
C ALA A 33 -0.57 17.44 0.41
N LEU A 34 0.55 16.86 0.84
CA LEU A 34 1.84 17.54 0.91
C LEU A 34 2.32 17.99 -0.49
N THR A 35 2.22 17.10 -1.48
CA THR A 35 2.60 17.40 -2.86
C THR A 35 1.74 18.52 -3.45
N SER A 36 0.42 18.48 -3.20
CA SER A 36 -0.52 19.50 -3.68
C SER A 36 -0.35 20.87 -3.02
N ALA A 37 0.16 20.92 -1.78
CA ALA A 37 0.46 22.16 -1.08
C ALA A 37 1.70 22.90 -1.64
N GLY A 38 2.34 22.37 -2.69
CA GLY A 38 3.52 22.96 -3.31
C GLY A 38 4.83 22.70 -2.57
N GLY A 39 4.81 21.84 -1.53
CA GLY A 39 6.00 21.35 -0.88
C GLY A 39 6.74 20.37 -1.80
N ALA A 40 8.08 20.49 -1.87
CA ALA A 40 8.88 19.43 -2.46
C ALA A 40 8.67 18.14 -1.64
N PRO A 41 8.30 17.00 -2.25
CA PRO A 41 8.13 15.76 -1.52
C PRO A 41 9.48 15.36 -0.92
N GLU A 42 9.52 15.00 0.37
CA GLU A 42 10.73 14.49 1.02
C GLU A 42 11.26 13.23 0.33
N ASN A 43 10.35 12.44 -0.24
CA ASN A 43 10.68 11.30 -1.08
C ASN A 43 9.72 11.21 -2.28
N PRO A 44 10.11 11.69 -3.48
CA PRO A 44 9.25 11.67 -4.66
C PRO A 44 8.87 10.25 -5.10
N GLY A 45 9.63 9.22 -4.69
CA GLY A 45 9.33 7.82 -4.96
C GLY A 45 8.22 7.23 -4.09
N ARG A 46 7.90 7.85 -2.94
CA ARG A 46 7.04 7.27 -1.89
C ARG A 46 5.64 6.94 -2.39
N ILE A 47 5.01 7.88 -3.10
CA ILE A 47 3.68 7.67 -3.71
C ILE A 47 3.68 6.44 -4.62
N GLY A 48 4.73 6.27 -5.44
CA GLY A 48 4.87 5.12 -6.34
C GLY A 48 5.12 3.81 -5.60
N GLU A 49 5.84 3.84 -4.48
CA GLU A 49 6.07 2.68 -3.62
C GLU A 49 4.80 2.22 -2.90
N ILE A 50 4.01 3.17 -2.36
CA ILE A 50 2.73 2.88 -1.72
C ILE A 50 1.76 2.25 -2.72
N LYS A 51 1.57 2.87 -3.90
CA LYS A 51 0.68 2.34 -4.95
C LYS A 51 1.06 0.92 -5.38
N ARG A 52 2.37 0.66 -5.58
CA ARG A 52 2.86 -0.68 -5.93
C ARG A 52 2.64 -1.70 -4.82
N THR A 53 2.74 -1.28 -3.56
CA THR A 53 2.50 -2.17 -2.41
C THR A 53 1.02 -2.50 -2.29
N ILE A 54 0.11 -1.52 -2.44
CA ILE A 54 -1.35 -1.76 -2.48
C ILE A 54 -1.71 -2.73 -3.60
N ALA A 55 -1.18 -2.52 -4.82
CA ALA A 55 -1.43 -3.41 -5.95
C ALA A 55 -0.98 -4.84 -5.65
N ARG A 56 0.21 -5.02 -5.05
CA ARG A 56 0.72 -6.34 -4.65
C ARG A 56 -0.17 -7.03 -3.61
N ILE A 57 -0.67 -6.30 -2.61
CA ILE A 57 -1.58 -6.89 -1.61
C ILE A 57 -2.87 -7.35 -2.28
N LYS A 58 -3.47 -6.50 -3.12
CA LYS A 58 -4.69 -6.86 -3.87
C LYS A 58 -4.49 -8.08 -4.78
N THR A 59 -3.35 -8.19 -5.46
CA THR A 59 -3.02 -9.38 -6.25
C THR A 59 -3.01 -10.64 -5.38
N ILE A 60 -2.39 -10.59 -4.19
CA ILE A 60 -2.34 -11.73 -3.27
C ILE A 60 -3.73 -12.08 -2.73
N GLN A 61 -4.57 -11.08 -2.41
CA GLN A 61 -5.97 -11.33 -2.00
C GLN A 61 -6.75 -12.11 -3.06
N VAL A 62 -6.56 -11.76 -4.35
CA VAL A 62 -7.15 -12.49 -5.47
C VAL A 62 -6.56 -13.90 -5.59
N GLU A 63 -5.23 -14.06 -5.48
CA GLU A 63 -4.56 -15.37 -5.50
C GLU A 63 -5.08 -16.30 -4.39
N MET A 64 -5.33 -15.76 -3.19
CA MET A 64 -5.75 -16.53 -2.01
C MET A 64 -7.26 -16.70 -1.87
N LYS A 65 -8.04 -16.11 -2.79
CA LYS A 65 -9.51 -16.12 -2.76
C LYS A 65 -10.10 -15.51 -1.49
N ASP A 66 -9.47 -14.45 -0.97
CA ASP A 66 -9.97 -13.68 0.19
C ASP A 66 -11.35 -13.03 -0.07
N ASN A 67 -11.86 -13.06 -1.31
CA ASN A 67 -13.16 -12.52 -1.73
C ASN A 67 -14.37 -13.43 -1.40
N SER A 68 -14.28 -14.28 -0.35
CA SER A 68 -15.33 -15.24 0.03
C SER A 68 -16.23 -14.69 1.13
#